data_AF-A0A1M5H7J2-F1
#
_entry.id   AF-A0A1M5H7J2-F1
#
_cell.length_a   1.000
_cell.length_b   1.000
_cell.length_c   1.000
_cell.angle_alpha   90.00
_cell.angle_beta   90.00
_cell.angle_gamma   90.00
#
_symmetry.space_group_name_H-M   'P 1'
#
loop_
_entity.id
_entity.type
_entity.pdbx_description
1 polymer ?
#
loop_
_entity_poly.entity_id
_entity_poly.type
_entity_poly.pdbx_seq_one_letter_code
_entity_poly.pdbx_strand_id
1 'polypeptide(L)'
;MDWDDWHRVEYLRHGRGGFLLLYAQRLNDSGFHLGRRGGHDPAPDYAKLVADEWFERAGRPPGERWRVRVWRVPNAARARLVCEIEVLTRGAGRPTCLLSVLPPPGRAVL
;
A
#
# COMPACT_ATOMS: atom_id res chain seq x y z
N MET A 1 -9.92 -25.14 4.86
CA MET A 1 -8.64 -24.45 4.61
C MET A 1 -8.88 -23.00 4.99
N ASP A 2 -8.36 -22.58 6.14
CA ASP A 2 -8.31 -21.15 6.51
C ASP A 2 -7.26 -20.48 5.61
N TRP A 3 -7.75 -19.77 4.60
CA TRP A 3 -6.90 -18.92 3.78
C TRP A 3 -6.75 -17.61 4.56
N ASP A 4 -5.73 -17.55 5.42
CA ASP A 4 -5.35 -16.31 6.10
C ASP A 4 -4.75 -15.32 5.12
N ASP A 5 -5.62 -14.59 4.41
CA ASP A 5 -5.29 -13.50 3.50
C ASP A 5 -5.19 -12.18 4.28
N TRP A 6 -4.52 -12.22 5.43
CA TRP A 6 -4.23 -11.03 6.20
C TRP A 6 -3.15 -10.20 5.50
N HIS A 7 -3.48 -8.93 5.30
CA HIS A 7 -2.58 -7.92 4.81
C HIS A 7 -2.35 -6.87 5.88
N ARG A 8 -1.14 -6.32 5.92
CA ARG A 8 -0.85 -5.10 6.67
C ARG A 8 -0.59 -4.00 5.65
N VAL A 9 -1.32 -2.91 5.76
CA VAL A 9 -1.12 -1.72 4.93
C VAL A 9 -0.55 -0.63 5.82
N GLU A 10 0.55 -0.03 5.37
CA GLU A 10 1.22 1.06 6.07
C GLU A 10 1.15 2.33 5.23
N TYR A 11 0.83 3.44 5.89
CA TYR A 11 0.71 4.77 5.30
C TYR A 11 1.81 5.64 5.89
N LEU A 12 2.80 5.97 5.06
CA LEU A 12 3.94 6.77 5.46
C LEU A 12 3.88 8.13 4.78
N ARG A 13 4.03 9.20 5.55
CA ARG A 13 4.11 10.57 5.02
C ARG A 13 5.56 11.00 4.87
N HIS A 14 5.88 11.65 3.76
CA HIS A 14 7.18 12.28 3.58
C HIS A 14 7.32 13.51 4.50
N GLY A 15 8.39 13.56 5.29
CA GLY A 15 8.74 14.66 6.18
C GLY A 15 10.22 15.04 6.06
N ARG A 16 10.68 15.94 6.94
CA ARG A 16 12.11 16.31 7.01
C ARG A 16 12.90 15.10 7.54
N GLY A 17 13.64 14.44 6.65
CA GLY A 17 14.45 13.26 6.98
C GLY A 17 13.95 11.92 6.40
N GLY A 18 12.86 11.92 5.63
CA GLY A 18 12.38 10.74 4.92
C GLY A 18 10.90 10.44 5.17
N PHE A 19 10.53 9.16 5.12
CA PHE A 19 9.14 8.71 5.31
C PHE A 19 8.88 8.34 6.76
N LEU A 20 7.86 8.96 7.36
CA LEU A 20 7.38 8.66 8.72
C LEU A 20 6.13 7.79 8.63
N LEU A 21 6.13 6.64 9.28
CA LEU A 21 4.93 5.82 9.45
C LEU A 21 3.91 6.58 10.31
N LEU A 22 2.76 6.93 9.72
CA LEU A 22 1.69 7.62 10.44
C LEU A 22 0.55 6.68 10.83
N TYR A 23 0.26 5.69 9.97
CA TYR A 23 -0.81 4.77 10.22
C TYR A 23 -0.50 3.39 9.65
N ALA A 24 -0.95 2.35 10.34
CA ALA A 24 -0.91 0.98 9.85
C ALA A 24 -2.19 0.27 10.23
N GLN A 25 -2.75 -0.50 9.29
CA GLN A 25 -3.94 -1.31 9.53
C GLN A 25 -3.73 -2.73 9.04
N ARG A 26 -4.41 -3.67 9.70
CA ARG A 26 -4.50 -5.05 9.24
C ARG A 26 -5.86 -5.25 8.59
N LEU A 27 -5.85 -5.72 7.35
CA LEU A 27 -7.03 -6.04 6.56
C LEU A 27 -7.08 -7.56 6.39
N ASN A 28 -8.22 -8.17 6.70
CA ASN A 28 -8.50 -9.53 6.25
C ASN A 28 -9.33 -9.41 4.99
N ASP A 29 -8.67 -9.51 3.85
CA ASP A 29 -9.29 -9.32 2.55
C ASP A 29 -9.17 -10.65 1.83
N SER A 30 -10.30 -11.32 1.64
CA SER A 30 -10.39 -12.73 1.23
C SER A 30 -9.98 -12.93 -0.22
N GLY A 31 -8.68 -12.75 -0.50
CA GLY A 31 -7.98 -13.16 -1.73
C GLY A 31 -8.47 -12.52 -3.03
N PHE A 32 -9.46 -11.62 -3.00
CA PHE A 32 -10.05 -11.04 -4.21
C PHE A 32 -9.07 -10.07 -4.90
N HIS A 33 -8.38 -9.25 -4.12
CA HIS A 33 -7.52 -8.19 -4.66
C HIS A 33 -6.01 -8.51 -4.67
N LEU A 34 -5.55 -9.47 -3.88
CA LEU A 34 -4.16 -9.94 -3.88
C LEU A 34 -4.09 -11.43 -4.20
N GLY A 35 -4.40 -11.75 -5.46
CA GLY A 35 -4.01 -12.99 -6.11
C GLY A 35 -4.44 -14.28 -5.39
N ARG A 36 -5.71 -14.66 -5.54
CA ARG A 36 -5.99 -16.05 -5.91
C ARG A 36 -5.45 -16.31 -7.32
N ARG A 37 -5.14 -17.56 -7.66
CA ARG A 37 -5.04 -18.00 -9.08
C ARG A 37 -6.22 -17.39 -9.86
N GLY A 38 -5.99 -16.32 -10.64
CA GLY A 38 -7.02 -15.63 -11.43
C GLY A 38 -7.68 -14.39 -10.82
N GLY A 39 -7.22 -13.85 -9.68
CA GLY A 39 -7.62 -12.50 -9.22
C GLY A 39 -7.11 -11.44 -10.21
N HIS A 40 -7.96 -10.49 -10.59
CA HIS A 40 -7.77 -9.65 -11.78
C HIS A 40 -6.79 -8.48 -11.58
N ASP A 41 -6.48 -8.11 -10.33
CA ASP A 41 -5.73 -6.88 -10.05
C ASP A 41 -4.26 -7.14 -9.70
N PRO A 42 -3.30 -6.47 -10.35
CA PRO A 42 -1.91 -6.50 -9.93
C PRO A 42 -1.74 -5.78 -8.58
N ALA A 43 -0.81 -6.25 -7.75
CA ALA A 43 -0.59 -5.71 -6.40
C ALA A 43 -0.49 -4.17 -6.26
N PRO A 44 0.03 -3.41 -7.24
CA PRO A 44 -0.02 -1.95 -7.21
C PRO A 44 -1.43 -1.35 -7.32
N ASP A 45 -2.34 -1.98 -8.07
CA ASP A 45 -3.73 -1.52 -8.20
C ASP A 45 -4.50 -1.75 -6.90
N TYR A 46 -4.26 -2.87 -6.22
CA TYR A 46 -4.75 -3.07 -4.87
C TYR A 46 -4.22 -2.02 -3.89
N ALA A 47 -2.90 -1.77 -3.90
CA ALA A 47 -2.29 -0.75 -3.06
C ALA A 47 -2.89 0.65 -3.30
N LYS A 48 -3.25 0.95 -4.55
CA LYS A 48 -3.93 2.20 -4.91
C LYS A 48 -5.36 2.25 -4.37
N LEU A 49 -6.11 1.17 -4.50
CA LEU A 49 -7.48 1.08 -3.98
C LEU A 49 -7.53 1.31 -2.47
N VAL A 50 -6.70 0.60 -1.70
CA VAL A 50 -6.63 0.78 -0.23
C VAL A 50 -6.05 2.14 0.16
N ALA A 51 -5.24 2.76 -0.70
CA ALA A 51 -4.77 4.12 -0.49
C ALA A 51 -5.92 5.11 -0.68
N ASP A 52 -6.62 5.07 -1.81
CA ASP A 52 -7.71 5.96 -2.14
C ASP A 52 -8.82 5.89 -1.09
N GLU A 53 -9.26 4.69 -0.68
CA GLU A 53 -10.27 4.52 0.39
C GLU A 53 -9.84 5.15 1.72
N TRP A 54 -8.57 4.98 2.10
CA TRP A 54 -8.06 5.55 3.34
C TRP A 54 -8.00 7.07 3.28
N PHE A 55 -7.52 7.63 2.17
CA PHE A 55 -7.44 9.08 1.97
C PHE A 55 -8.81 9.75 1.88
N GLU A 56 -9.82 9.09 1.32
CA GLU A 56 -11.20 9.56 1.31
C GLU A 56 -11.76 9.68 2.74
N ARG A 57 -11.46 8.70 3.61
CA ARG A 57 -11.93 8.68 5.00
C ARG A 57 -11.16 9.63 5.91
N ALA A 58 -9.83 9.67 5.77
CA ALA A 58 -8.95 10.46 6.65
C ALA A 58 -8.95 11.96 6.30
N GLY A 59 -9.46 12.33 5.13
CA GLY A 59 -9.29 13.65 4.55
C GLY A 59 -7.89 13.77 3.93
N ARG A 60 -7.83 14.04 2.62
CA ARG A 60 -6.57 14.05 1.86
C ARG A 60 -5.89 15.43 1.94
N PRO A 61 -4.81 15.61 2.71
CA PRO A 61 -4.09 16.88 2.76
C PRO A 61 -3.44 17.17 1.39
N PRO A 62 -3.61 18.36 0.81
CA PRO A 62 -3.12 18.69 -0.52
C PRO A 62 -1.60 18.92 -0.53
N GLY A 63 -0.94 18.51 -1.61
CA GLY A 63 0.49 18.75 -1.84
C GLY A 63 1.43 17.84 -1.07
N GLU A 64 0.93 16.76 -0.45
CA GLU A 64 1.73 15.85 0.33
C GLU A 64 2.16 14.62 -0.47
N ARG A 65 3.38 14.16 -0.20
CA ARG A 65 3.93 12.92 -0.76
C ARG A 65 3.82 11.82 0.29
N TRP A 66 3.23 10.70 -0.13
CA TRP A 66 2.96 9.55 0.70
C TRP A 66 3.52 8.29 0.08
N ARG A 67 3.86 7.32 0.93
CA ARG A 67 4.25 5.99 0.53
C ARG A 67 3.32 5.01 1.20
N VAL A 68 2.73 4.12 0.40
CA VAL A 68 1.84 3.07 0.89
C VAL A 68 2.51 1.74 0.66
N ARG A 69 2.68 0.97 1.75
CA ARG A 69 3.28 -0.36 1.71
C ARG A 69 2.24 -1.39 2.01
N VAL A 70 2.16 -2.41 1.17
CA VAL A 70 1.29 -3.55 1.38
C VAL A 70 2.14 -4.77 1.68
N TRP A 71 1.91 -5.34 2.86
CA TRP A 71 2.60 -6.52 3.36
C TRP A 71 1.61 -7.68 3.42
N ARG A 72 2.04 -8.87 2.99
CA ARG A 72 1.32 -10.11 3.28
C ARG A 72 1.76 -10.63 4.64
N VAL A 73 0.80 -10.93 5.50
CA VAL A 73 1.02 -11.38 6.88
C VAL A 73 0.39 -12.76 7.05
N PRO A 74 1.04 -13.85 6.58
CA PRO A 74 0.53 -15.20 6.84
C PRO A 74 0.56 -15.48 8.35
N ASN A 75 -0.45 -16.20 8.86
CA ASN A 75 -0.71 -16.42 10.29
C ASN A 75 0.42 -17.14 11.08
N ALA A 76 1.48 -17.58 10.40
CA ALA A 76 2.63 -18.28 11.00
C ALA A 76 4.00 -17.86 10.43
N ALA A 77 4.09 -16.83 9.59
CA ALA A 77 5.36 -16.45 8.94
C ALA A 77 5.66 -14.94 9.03
N ARG A 78 6.93 -14.59 8.80
CA ARG A 78 7.39 -13.20 8.71
C ARG A 78 6.60 -12.46 7.63
N ALA A 79 6.16 -11.24 7.93
CA ALA A 79 5.50 -10.38 6.97
C ALA A 79 6.39 -10.16 5.73
N ARG A 80 5.80 -10.26 4.54
CA ARG A 80 6.50 -10.06 3.26
C ARG A 80 5.94 -8.83 2.57
N LEU A 81 6.80 -7.88 2.19
CA LEU A 81 6.37 -6.76 1.36
C LEU A 81 5.95 -7.28 -0.02
N VAL A 82 4.73 -6.96 -0.42
CA VAL A 82 4.14 -7.34 -1.70
C VAL A 82 4.31 -6.21 -2.70
N CYS A 83 4.00 -4.99 -2.27
CA CYS A 83 4.06 -3.80 -3.10
C CYS A 83 4.36 -2.57 -2.25
N GLU A 84 5.07 -1.63 -2.83
CA GLU A 84 5.25 -0.28 -2.32
C GLU A 84 4.92 0.69 -3.44
N ILE A 85 4.02 1.62 -3.14
CA ILE A 85 3.58 2.66 -4.05
C ILE A 85 3.85 4.03 -3.46
N GLU A 86 4.05 5.00 -4.33
CA GLU A 86 4.08 6.40 -3.97
C GLU A 86 2.82 7.11 -4.44
N VAL A 87 2.27 7.97 -3.58
CA VAL A 87 1.05 8.74 -3.84
C VAL A 87 1.38 10.20 -3.60
N LEU A 88 1.21 11.02 -4.64
CA LEU A 88 1.25 12.48 -4.53
C LEU A 88 -0.18 13.01 -4.50
N THR A 89 -0.56 13.67 -3.42
CA THR A 89 -1.89 14.28 -3.31
C THR A 89 -1.86 15.63 -4.04
N ARG A 90 -2.52 15.75 -5.21
CA ARG A 90 -2.71 17.06 -5.86
C ARG A 90 -3.82 17.84 -5.13
N GLY A 91 -3.66 19.16 -5.02
CA GLY A 91 -4.71 20.04 -4.49
C GLY A 91 -6.01 19.95 -5.31
N ALA A 92 -7.15 20.12 -4.63
CA ALA A 92 -8.54 20.14 -5.11
C ALA A 92 -8.74 19.72 -6.59
N GLY A 93 -8.60 18.42 -6.87
CA GLY A 93 -8.80 17.84 -8.19
C GLY A 93 -8.67 16.33 -8.13
N ARG A 94 -9.38 15.63 -9.03
CA ARG A 94 -9.36 14.15 -9.10
C ARG A 94 -7.93 13.64 -9.11
N PRO A 95 -7.61 12.65 -8.26
CA PRO A 95 -6.22 12.27 -8.02
C PRO A 95 -5.60 11.67 -9.27
N THR A 96 -4.41 12.17 -9.61
CA THR A 96 -3.49 11.43 -10.45
C THR A 96 -2.47 10.79 -9.52
N CYS A 97 -2.71 9.55 -9.10
CA CYS A 97 -1.69 8.74 -8.44
C CYS A 97 -0.60 8.46 -9.47
N LEU A 98 0.49 9.24 -9.44
CA LEU A 98 1.71 8.95 -10.18
C LEU A 98 2.40 7.79 -9.48
N LEU A 99 2.01 6.58 -9.88
CA LEU A 99 2.53 5.35 -9.35
C LEU A 99 3.98 5.16 -9.78
N SER A 100 4.90 5.14 -8.81
CA SER A 100 6.19 4.48 -8.98
C SER A 100 6.18 3.21 -8.15
N VAL A 101 6.21 2.05 -8.80
CA VAL A 101 6.41 0.78 -8.11
C VAL A 101 7.84 0.76 -7.64
N LEU A 102 8.05 0.80 -6.32
CA LEU A 102 9.38 0.74 -5.76
C LEU A 102 9.81 -0.71 -5.63
N PRO A 103 11.06 -1.06 -5.99
CA PRO A 103 11.58 -2.39 -5.74
C PRO A 103 11.50 -2.68 -4.24
N PRO A 104 11.21 -3.93 -3.84
CA PRO A 104 11.16 -4.26 -2.43
C PRO A 104 12.50 -3.90 -1.76
N PRO A 105 12.48 -3.32 -0.55
CA PRO A 105 13.69 -3.00 0.18
C PRO A 105 14.40 -4.32 0.49
N GLY A 106 15.47 -4.62 -0.25
CA GLY A 106 16.18 -5.90 -0.16
C GLY A 106 16.82 -6.42 -1.44
N ARG A 107 16.55 -5.82 -2.62
CA ARG A 107 17.41 -6.06 -3.80
C ARG A 107 18.46 -4.96 -3.89
N ALA A 108 19.56 -5.15 -3.16
CA ALA A 108 20.82 -4.59 -3.61
C ALA A 108 21.08 -5.20 -4.99
N VAL A 109 21.12 -4.36 -6.02
CA VAL A 109 21.74 -4.72 -7.28
C VAL A 109 23.23 -4.78 -6.95
N LEU A 110 23.75 -6.01 -6.80
CA LEU A 110 25.17 -6.29 -6.95
C LEU A 110 25.51 -6.21 -8.44
#